data_AF-A0A7K3S1I6-F1
#
_entry.id   AF-A0A7K3S1I6-F1
#
_cell.length_a   1.000
_cell.length_b   1.000
_cell.length_c   1.000
_cell.angle_alpha   90.00
_cell.angle_beta   90.00
_cell.angle_gamma   90.00
#
_symmetry.space_group_name_H-M   'P 1'
#
loop_
_entity.id
_entity.type
_entity.pdbx_description
1 polymer ?
#
loop_
_entity_poly.entity_id
_entity_poly.type
_entity_poly.pdbx_seq_one_letter_code
_entity_poly.pdbx_strand_id
1 'polypeptide(L)'
;MTEPAVRTAPTFELTAAERAEIRDLLDTAFEGDFADEDWEHALGGVHALIRDADGLLIAHGSVVQRRVLHADRSYRAGYVEGVAVRADRRREGLGHLVMAALEHVIDAAHDFGALSASDAG
;
A
#
# COMPACT_ATOMS: atom_id res chain seq x y z
N MET A 1 -13.85 -21.11 3.95
CA MET A 1 -12.54 -20.40 3.90
C MET A 1 -12.74 -19.08 4.61
N THR A 2 -11.94 -18.79 5.62
CA THR A 2 -11.97 -17.50 6.31
C THR A 2 -11.54 -16.41 5.32
N GLU A 3 -12.28 -15.32 5.26
CA GLU A 3 -11.93 -14.18 4.41
C GLU A 3 -10.57 -13.62 4.86
N PRO A 4 -9.64 -13.28 3.94
CA PRO A 4 -8.35 -12.72 4.33
C PRO A 4 -8.56 -11.41 5.08
N ALA A 5 -8.05 -11.32 6.31
CA ALA A 5 -8.20 -10.13 7.13
C ALA A 5 -7.17 -9.06 6.77
N VAL A 6 -7.62 -7.83 6.55
CA VAL A 6 -6.74 -6.67 6.34
C VAL A 6 -6.31 -6.10 7.70
N ARG A 7 -5.01 -5.90 7.89
CA ARG A 7 -4.45 -5.16 9.02
C ARG A 7 -3.92 -3.81 8.54
N THR A 8 -4.39 -2.72 9.13
CA THR A 8 -3.83 -1.39 8.90
C THR A 8 -2.87 -1.01 10.01
N ALA A 9 -1.72 -0.41 9.68
CA ALA A 9 -0.80 0.15 10.67
C ALA A 9 0.01 1.33 10.11
N PRO A 10 0.32 2.35 10.95
CA PRO A 10 1.23 3.41 10.56
C PRO A 10 2.66 2.88 10.45
N THR A 11 3.50 3.53 9.64
CA THR A 11 4.89 3.10 9.42
C THR A 11 5.69 2.90 10.72
N PHE A 12 5.45 3.72 11.75
CA PHE A 12 6.17 3.62 13.04
C PHE A 12 5.81 2.37 13.85
N GLU A 13 4.67 1.73 13.56
CA GLU A 13 4.26 0.47 14.20
C GLU A 13 4.72 -0.77 13.43
N LEU A 14 5.30 -0.59 12.24
CA LEU A 14 5.88 -1.72 11.50
C LEU A 14 7.21 -2.13 12.13
N THR A 15 7.33 -3.42 12.42
CA THR A 15 8.61 -4.00 12.84
C THR A 15 9.61 -4.01 11.69
N ALA A 16 10.90 -4.21 12.01
CA ALA A 16 11.92 -4.34 10.97
C ALA A 16 11.68 -5.57 10.06
N ALA A 17 11.18 -6.68 10.62
CA ALA A 17 10.82 -7.88 9.88
C ALA A 17 9.67 -7.62 8.90
N GLU A 18 8.61 -6.94 9.36
CA GLU A 18 7.49 -6.58 8.48
C GLU A 18 7.91 -5.65 7.36
N ARG A 19 8.78 -4.67 7.63
CA ARG A 19 9.32 -3.80 6.57
C ARG A 19 10.12 -4.59 5.54
N ALA A 20 10.94 -5.56 5.97
CA ALA A 20 11.68 -6.43 5.07
C ALA A 20 10.74 -7.29 4.22
N GLU A 21 9.71 -7.90 4.82
CA GLU A 21 8.72 -8.69 4.08
C GLU A 21 7.95 -7.86 3.05
N ILE A 22 7.60 -6.61 3.37
CA ILE A 22 6.96 -5.70 2.43
C ILE A 22 7.91 -5.38 1.26
N ARG A 23 9.18 -5.06 1.56
CA ARG A 23 10.19 -4.79 0.52
C ARG A 23 10.36 -5.99 -0.41
N ASP A 24 10.53 -7.19 0.15
CA ASP A 24 10.66 -8.43 -0.63
C ASP A 24 9.43 -8.69 -1.53
N LEU A 25 8.22 -8.44 -1.02
CA LEU A 25 6.99 -8.55 -1.80
C LEU A 25 6.98 -7.56 -2.97
N LEU A 26 7.35 -6.31 -2.74
CA LEU A 26 7.39 -5.25 -3.76
C LEU A 26 8.44 -5.57 -4.82
N ASP A 27 9.67 -5.87 -4.42
CA ASP A 27 10.75 -6.21 -5.34
C ASP A 27 10.38 -7.41 -6.22
N THR A 28 9.71 -8.42 -5.64
CA THR A 28 9.21 -9.58 -6.40
C THR A 28 8.08 -9.20 -7.34
N ALA A 29 7.12 -8.39 -6.89
CA ALA A 29 5.93 -8.03 -7.67
C ALA A 29 6.24 -7.12 -8.86
N PHE A 30 7.24 -6.27 -8.71
CA PHE A 30 7.75 -5.34 -9.73
C PHE A 30 8.99 -5.90 -10.46
N GLU A 31 9.30 -7.18 -10.30
CA GLU A 31 10.38 -7.88 -11.02
C GLU A 31 11.76 -7.18 -10.89
N GLY A 32 12.01 -6.56 -9.73
CA GLY A 32 13.24 -5.81 -9.43
C GLY A 32 13.26 -4.37 -9.93
N ASP A 33 12.21 -3.88 -10.60
CA ASP A 33 12.07 -2.49 -11.05
C ASP A 33 11.44 -1.57 -9.98
N PHE A 34 11.63 -1.92 -8.70
CA PHE A 34 11.16 -1.13 -7.55
C PHE A 34 12.36 -0.50 -6.85
N ALA A 35 12.59 0.78 -7.12
CA ALA A 35 13.80 1.47 -6.68
C ALA A 35 13.79 1.72 -5.16
N ASP A 36 14.93 2.09 -4.61
CA ASP A 36 15.01 2.45 -3.18
C ASP A 36 14.21 3.72 -2.89
N GLU A 37 14.15 4.65 -3.86
CA GLU A 37 13.33 5.86 -3.79
C GLU A 37 11.83 5.52 -3.74
N ASP A 38 11.37 4.52 -4.49
CA ASP A 38 9.97 4.06 -4.45
C ASP A 38 9.61 3.46 -3.09
N TRP A 39 10.57 2.78 -2.46
CA TRP A 39 10.41 2.33 -1.09
C TRP A 39 10.30 3.49 -0.11
N GLU A 40 11.16 4.50 -0.22
CA GLU A 40 11.07 5.70 0.61
C GLU A 40 9.72 6.41 0.44
N HIS A 41 9.18 6.47 -0.78
CA HIS A 41 7.85 7.02 -1.04
C HIS A 41 6.72 6.29 -0.34
N ALA A 42 6.85 4.99 -0.09
CA ALA A 42 5.84 4.18 0.60
C ALA A 42 5.85 4.35 2.12
N LEU A 43 6.84 5.03 2.71
CA LEU A 43 7.01 5.20 4.16
C LEU A 43 6.42 6.52 4.70
N GLY A 44 6.18 6.55 6.01
CA GLY A 44 5.68 7.72 6.74
C GLY A 44 4.16 7.84 6.78
N GLY A 45 3.44 6.87 6.21
CA GLY A 45 2.00 6.83 6.11
C GLY A 45 1.35 5.66 6.84
N VAL A 46 0.20 5.20 6.32
CA VAL A 46 -0.52 4.02 6.80
C VAL A 46 -0.41 2.91 5.77
N HIS A 47 -0.12 1.70 6.22
CA HIS A 47 0.02 0.50 5.41
C HIS A 47 -1.17 -0.42 5.63
N ALA A 48 -1.69 -1.01 4.56
CA ALA A 48 -2.62 -2.13 4.58
C ALA A 48 -1.86 -3.41 4.26
N LEU A 49 -1.98 -4.41 5.13
CA LEU A 49 -1.28 -5.69 5.04
C LEU A 49 -2.30 -6.83 5.04
N ILE A 50 -2.12 -7.79 4.14
CA ILE A 50 -2.90 -9.04 4.14
C ILE A 50 -1.92 -10.21 4.24
N ARG A 51 -2.19 -11.11 5.20
CA ARG A 51 -1.45 -12.36 5.38
C ARG A 51 -2.32 -13.57 5.08
N ASP A 52 -1.73 -14.65 4.62
CA ASP A 52 -2.41 -15.95 4.51
C ASP A 52 -2.51 -16.67 5.87
N ALA A 53 -3.08 -17.87 5.86
CA ALA A 53 -3.27 -18.67 7.08
C ALA A 53 -1.96 -19.10 7.74
N ASP A 54 -0.86 -19.16 6.98
CA ASP A 54 0.48 -19.51 7.47
C ASP A 54 1.25 -18.26 7.93
N GLY A 55 0.64 -17.08 7.83
CA GLY A 55 1.21 -15.81 8.24
C GLY A 55 2.10 -15.14 7.18
N LEU A 56 2.16 -15.66 5.96
CA LEU A 56 2.95 -15.07 4.88
C LEU A 56 2.27 -13.80 4.37
N LEU A 57 3.03 -12.73 4.13
CA LEU A 57 2.51 -11.52 3.51
C LEU A 57 2.14 -11.81 2.04
N ILE A 58 0.88 -11.57 1.68
CA ILE A 58 0.34 -11.86 0.34
C ILE A 58 -0.16 -10.63 -0.41
N ALA A 59 -0.41 -9.53 0.29
CA ALA A 59 -0.71 -8.24 -0.34
C ALA A 59 -0.33 -7.07 0.56
N HIS A 60 0.03 -5.95 -0.08
CA HIS A 60 0.39 -4.69 0.56
C HIS A 60 -0.10 -3.50 -0.26
N GLY A 61 -0.32 -2.39 0.42
CA GLY A 61 -0.34 -1.04 -0.14
C GLY A 61 -0.18 -0.03 0.99
N SER A 62 0.24 1.20 0.68
CA SER A 62 0.28 2.29 1.66
C SER A 62 -0.38 3.56 1.15
N VAL A 63 -0.75 4.44 2.08
CA VAL A 63 -1.17 5.81 1.79
C VAL A 63 -0.29 6.77 2.57
N VAL A 64 0.36 7.68 1.86
CA VAL A 64 1.28 8.68 2.41
C VAL A 64 0.75 10.08 2.12
N GLN A 65 0.76 10.94 3.14
CA GLN A 65 0.24 12.30 2.98
C GLN A 65 1.18 13.14 2.11
N ARG A 66 0.64 13.72 1.04
CA ARG A 66 1.30 14.75 0.23
C ARG A 66 0.52 16.07 0.27
N ARG A 67 1.19 17.16 -0.06
CA ARG A 67 0.54 18.45 -0.35
C ARG A 67 0.46 18.66 -1.85
N VAL A 68 -0.75 18.92 -2.34
CA VAL A 68 -0.98 19.23 -3.76
C VAL A 68 -1.51 20.66 -3.87
N LEU A 69 -0.85 21.48 -4.69
CA LEU A 69 -1.29 22.85 -4.97
C LEU A 69 -2.13 22.86 -6.25
N HIS A 70 -3.38 23.28 -6.14
CA HIS A 70 -4.26 23.45 -7.29
C HIS A 70 -5.10 24.72 -7.13
N ALA A 71 -5.06 25.60 -8.14
CA ALA A 71 -5.74 26.90 -8.15
C ALA A 71 -5.50 27.70 -6.85
N ASP A 72 -4.23 27.90 -6.50
CA ASP A 72 -3.76 28.62 -5.30
C ASP A 72 -4.24 28.06 -3.95
N ARG A 73 -4.81 26.84 -3.94
CA ARG A 73 -5.19 26.11 -2.73
C ARG A 73 -4.31 24.90 -2.50
N SER A 74 -3.79 24.76 -1.28
CA SER A 74 -3.05 23.58 -0.83
C SER A 74 -3.99 22.53 -0.24
N TYR A 75 -4.00 21.34 -0.82
CA TYR A 75 -4.80 20.19 -0.39
C TYR A 75 -3.93 19.13 0.30
N ARG A 76 -4.54 18.37 1.20
CA ARG A 76 -3.96 17.14 1.77
C ARG A 76 -4.38 15.97 0.88
N ALA A 77 -3.47 15.48 0.06
CA ALA A 77 -3.71 14.29 -0.74
C ALA A 77 -3.22 13.05 0.03
N GLY A 78 -4.04 12.01 0.09
CA GLY A 78 -3.58 10.67 0.45
C GLY A 78 -3.05 10.02 -0.82
N TYR A 79 -1.73 9.92 -0.94
CA TYR A 79 -1.11 9.35 -2.13
C TYR A 79 -0.86 7.86 -1.91
N VAL A 80 -1.48 7.01 -2.73
CA VAL A 80 -1.35 5.56 -2.64
C VAL A 80 -0.03 5.14 -3.27
N GLU A 81 0.72 4.31 -2.56
CA GLU A 81 2.07 3.86 -2.92
C GLU A 81 2.21 2.35 -2.68
N GLY A 82 3.13 1.71 -3.41
CA GLY A 82 3.58 0.34 -3.16
C GLY A 82 2.45 -0.69 -3.12
N VAL A 83 1.49 -0.64 -4.04
CA VAL A 83 0.42 -1.65 -4.09
C VAL A 83 0.93 -2.91 -4.78
N ALA A 84 0.87 -4.05 -4.11
CA ALA A 84 1.31 -5.33 -4.65
C ALA A 84 0.49 -6.51 -4.12
N VAL A 85 0.32 -7.52 -4.97
CA VAL A 85 -0.26 -8.82 -4.62
C VAL A 85 0.70 -9.92 -5.09
N ARG A 86 0.99 -10.88 -4.20
CA ARG A 86 1.86 -12.03 -4.48
C ARG A 86 1.38 -12.77 -5.73
N ALA A 87 2.30 -13.13 -6.62
CA ALA A 87 1.97 -13.58 -7.97
C ALA A 87 1.02 -14.80 -8.01
N ASP A 88 1.22 -15.76 -7.12
CA ASP A 88 0.42 -16.99 -6.96
C ASP A 88 -0.93 -16.76 -6.24
N ARG A 89 -1.20 -15.54 -5.76
CA ARG A 89 -2.44 -15.14 -5.07
C ARG A 89 -3.24 -14.08 -5.84
N ARG A 90 -2.81 -13.74 -7.06
CA ARG A 90 -3.52 -12.79 -7.93
C ARG A 90 -4.89 -13.34 -8.33
N ARG A 91 -5.80 -12.44 -8.72
CA ARG A 91 -7.20 -12.76 -9.12
C ARG A 91 -8.09 -13.31 -8.01
N GLU A 92 -7.66 -13.23 -6.76
CA GLU A 92 -8.46 -13.58 -5.58
C GLU A 92 -9.13 -12.37 -4.91
N GLY A 93 -9.03 -11.17 -5.49
CA GLY A 93 -9.62 -9.95 -4.93
C GLY A 93 -8.77 -9.23 -3.87
N LEU A 94 -7.56 -9.70 -3.58
CA LEU A 94 -6.69 -9.12 -2.55
C LEU A 94 -6.33 -7.65 -2.80
N GLY A 95 -6.08 -7.26 -4.06
CA GLY A 95 -5.82 -5.85 -4.40
C GLY A 95 -7.02 -4.96 -4.11
N HIS A 96 -8.24 -5.44 -4.32
CA HIS A 96 -9.46 -4.71 -3.96
C HIS A 96 -9.58 -4.53 -2.44
N LEU A 97 -9.26 -5.57 -1.65
CA LEU A 97 -9.27 -5.47 -0.18
C LEU A 97 -8.22 -4.48 0.34
N VAL A 98 -7.02 -4.45 -0.26
CA VAL A 98 -6.00 -3.45 0.04
C VAL A 98 -6.52 -2.05 -0.27
N MET A 99 -7.02 -1.82 -1.48
CA MET A 99 -7.51 -0.51 -1.91
C MET A 99 -8.68 -0.02 -1.04
N ALA A 100 -9.65 -0.88 -0.72
CA ALA A 100 -10.78 -0.52 0.13
C ALA A 100 -10.34 -0.06 1.53
N ALA A 101 -9.30 -0.69 2.11
CA ALA A 101 -8.75 -0.26 3.39
C ALA A 101 -8.01 1.09 3.29
N LEU A 102 -7.29 1.34 2.19
CA LEU A 102 -6.61 2.62 1.96
C LEU A 102 -7.60 3.75 1.65
N GLU A 103 -8.64 3.48 0.86
CA GLU A 103 -9.74 4.40 0.58
C GLU A 103 -10.42 4.86 1.88
N HIS A 104 -10.64 3.95 2.82
CA HIS A 104 -11.17 4.31 4.15
C HIS A 104 -10.26 5.31 4.88
N VAL A 105 -8.94 5.14 4.84
CA VAL A 105 -7.97 6.08 5.43
C VAL A 105 -8.00 7.43 4.69
N ILE A 106 -8.14 7.41 3.37
CA ILE A 106 -8.23 8.61 2.53
C ILE A 106 -9.48 9.40 2.90
N ASP A 107 -10.65 8.77 2.89
CA ASP A 107 -11.94 9.40 3.20
C ASP A 107 -11.97 10.00 4.62
N ALA A 108 -11.31 9.35 5.58
CA ALA A 108 -11.30 9.78 6.97
C ALA A 108 -10.30 10.93 7.26
N ALA A 109 -9.20 11.04 6.50
CA ALA A 109 -8.07 11.88 6.90
C ALA A 109 -7.55 12.83 5.81
N HIS A 110 -7.96 12.69 4.56
CA HIS A 110 -7.42 13.44 3.43
C HIS A 110 -8.53 14.18 2.67
N ASP A 111 -8.15 15.16 1.86
CA ASP A 111 -9.11 15.92 1.05
C ASP A 111 -9.46 15.16 -0.26
N PHE A 112 -8.52 14.33 -0.76
CA PHE A 112 -8.73 13.38 -1.86
C PHE A 112 -7.63 12.31 -1.89
N GLY A 113 -7.88 11.23 -2.63
CA GLY A 113 -6.91 10.19 -2.95
C GLY A 113 -6.26 10.40 -4.32
N ALA A 114 -4.98 10.09 -4.45
CA ALA A 114 -4.26 10.10 -5.73
C ALA A 114 -3.33 8.89 -5.81
N LEU A 115 -3.03 8.46 -7.03
CA LEU A 115 -2.08 7.38 -7.31
C LEU A 115 -1.52 7.55 -8.72
N SER A 116 -0.41 6.88 -9.00
CA SER A 116 0.07 6.62 -10.35
C SER A 116 0.05 5.12 -10.57
N ALA A 117 -0.81 4.65 -11.48
CA ALA A 117 -0.89 3.23 -11.78
C ALA A 117 0.29 2.80 -12.65
N SER A 118 0.76 1.57 -12.44
CA SER A 118 1.66 0.91 -13.40
C SER A 118 0.89 0.51 -14.67
N ASP A 119 1.61 0.17 -15.74
CA ASP A 119 0.98 -0.34 -16.98
C ASP A 119 0.15 -1.62 -16.74
N ALA A 120 0.48 -2.39 -15.71
CA ALA A 120 -0.20 -3.63 -15.36
C ALA A 120 -1.52 -3.41 -14.60
N GLY A 121 -1.76 -2.20 -14.07
CA GLY A 121 -2.86 -1.89 -13.16
C GLY A 121 -2.53 -2.23 -11.73
#